data_AF-A0A9E3QHM8-F1
#
_entry.id   AF-A0A9E3QHM8-F1
#
_cell.length_a   1.000
_cell.length_b   1.000
_cell.length_c   1.000
_cell.angle_alpha   90.00
_cell.angle_beta   90.00
_cell.angle_gamma   90.00
#
_symmetry.space_group_name_H-M   'P 1'
#
loop_
_entity.id
_entity.type
_entity.pdbx_description
1 polymer ?
#
loop_
_entity_poly.entity_id
_entity_poly.type
_entity_poly.pdbx_seq_one_letter_code
_entity_poly.pdbx_strand_id
1 'polypeptide(L)'
;MRQPRPQPQPRPQPRPQPGKGPRLLWTPQWQVSWQRAQAENNPWWQRIKANADATGTDNERYGDIGNWAALAYQITGDKTYAAKAVTKLKQVLGAYSLANIQNGWPNGDDSRQQFIEFVILYDWLRPTLAEADRRFLLDKLNFIGDLCLDRVQEVSWGTRSGDSDEVVTHYFGLALLDLATAGDNPRAGTFLTAKVRGEWPVGGLDATGANRQTMRNEIADYLRHAEGGNWLESSAYDLNTVNLFLLGYAGLRTVGGASHFPEFARFARQAALAQIADLTPDLAQAYEWGDVQEPRGFSGPATLRYRMGLLATLAGLNRDDPEIAPALNRLIAELAHRYADGYGRDPWPQFFYLFDPYAPRATGLDRLPRVHYASGTGQFRYHTGWDVNDSMFGAHMATHPFVDHTVSYFGDFQLYRKGEWALTHPLGYASEANYGYGVNSMTIAGLSSLYDRHPVAEETGVG
;
A
#
# COMPACT_ATOMS: atom_id res chain seq x y z
N MET A 1 6.32 -55.81 -7.49
CA MET A 1 5.72 -54.47 -7.25
C MET A 1 5.55 -53.79 -8.60
N ARG A 2 4.33 -53.46 -9.01
CA ARG A 2 4.08 -52.76 -10.28
C ARG A 2 4.39 -51.27 -10.09
N GLN A 3 5.23 -50.68 -10.94
CA GLN A 3 5.49 -49.25 -10.92
C GLN A 3 4.18 -48.47 -11.14
N PRO A 4 3.92 -47.41 -10.36
CA PRO A 4 2.75 -46.57 -10.56
C PRO A 4 2.81 -45.90 -11.94
N ARG A 5 1.68 -45.90 -12.64
CA ARG A 5 1.57 -45.25 -13.96
C ARG A 5 1.81 -43.75 -13.80
N PRO A 6 2.58 -43.12 -14.71
CA PRO A 6 2.74 -41.66 -14.73
C PRO A 6 1.37 -40.99 -14.81
N GLN A 7 1.12 -40.01 -13.94
CA GLN A 7 -0.07 -39.19 -14.06
C GLN A 7 -0.05 -38.44 -15.40
N PRO A 8 -1.19 -38.34 -16.11
CA PRO A 8 -1.27 -37.57 -17.35
C PRO A 8 -0.87 -36.12 -17.06
N GLN A 9 0.11 -35.60 -17.80
CA GLN A 9 0.42 -34.18 -17.73
C GLN A 9 -0.81 -33.37 -18.17
N PRO A 10 -1.19 -32.31 -17.43
CA PRO A 10 -2.27 -31.44 -17.83
C PRO A 10 -2.03 -30.91 -19.24
N ARG A 11 -3.06 -30.90 -20.09
CA ARG A 11 -2.96 -30.30 -21.43
C ARG A 11 -2.51 -28.84 -21.28
N PRO A 12 -1.56 -28.35 -22.10
CA PRO A 12 -1.19 -26.95 -22.11
C PRO A 12 -2.44 -26.11 -22.36
N GLN A 13 -2.81 -25.26 -21.41
CA GLN A 13 -3.87 -24.29 -21.65
C GLN A 13 -3.41 -23.31 -22.74
N PRO A 14 -4.31 -22.88 -23.64
CA PRO A 14 -3.99 -21.86 -24.62
C PRO A 14 -3.52 -20.60 -23.89
N ARG A 15 -2.36 -20.06 -24.31
CA ARG A 15 -1.86 -18.79 -23.78
C ARG A 15 -2.91 -17.70 -24.08
N PRO A 16 -3.25 -16.83 -23.12
CA PRO A 16 -4.12 -15.69 -23.39
C PRO A 16 -3.52 -14.85 -24.53
N GLN A 17 -4.37 -14.47 -25.50
CA GLN A 17 -3.92 -13.65 -26.64
C GLN A 17 -3.37 -12.31 -26.14
N PRO A 18 -2.21 -11.85 -26.64
CA PRO A 18 -1.73 -10.50 -26.40
C PRO A 18 -2.84 -9.48 -26.75
N GLY A 19 -3.19 -8.60 -25.80
CA GLY A 19 -4.14 -7.50 -26.03
C GLY A 19 -5.58 -7.70 -25.57
N LYS A 20 -5.93 -8.80 -24.90
CA LYS A 20 -7.30 -9.02 -24.37
C LYS A 20 -7.42 -9.37 -22.88
N GLY A 21 -6.31 -9.50 -22.16
CA GLY A 21 -6.29 -9.70 -20.70
C GLY A 21 -5.97 -8.41 -19.94
N PRO A 22 -6.10 -8.41 -18.60
CA PRO A 22 -5.58 -7.35 -17.75
C PRO A 22 -4.10 -7.10 -18.04
N ARG A 23 -3.69 -5.84 -18.01
CA ARG A 23 -2.31 -5.37 -18.16
C ARG A 23 -1.67 -5.05 -16.80
N LEU A 24 -2.46 -4.68 -15.80
CA LEU A 24 -2.01 -4.28 -14.47
C LEU A 24 -2.05 -5.45 -13.49
N LEU A 25 -0.93 -5.72 -12.81
CA LEU A 25 -0.75 -6.70 -11.71
C LEU A 25 -0.99 -8.18 -12.05
N TRP A 26 -1.99 -8.49 -12.87
CA TRP A 26 -2.47 -9.83 -13.13
C TRP A 26 -1.64 -10.52 -14.20
N THR A 27 -0.76 -11.42 -13.78
CA THR A 27 0.16 -12.16 -14.68
C THR A 27 -0.34 -13.57 -14.97
N PRO A 28 0.14 -14.25 -16.03
CA PRO A 28 -0.22 -15.65 -16.28
C PRO A 28 0.13 -16.60 -15.13
N GLN A 29 1.26 -16.38 -14.45
CA GLN A 29 1.65 -17.15 -13.28
C GLN A 29 0.64 -16.96 -12.14
N TRP A 30 0.16 -15.73 -11.97
CA TRP A 30 -0.88 -15.39 -11.02
C TRP A 30 -2.19 -16.10 -11.29
N GLN A 31 -2.62 -16.08 -12.55
CA GLN A 31 -3.81 -16.79 -13.00
C GLN A 31 -3.74 -18.28 -12.64
N VAL A 32 -2.60 -18.93 -12.86
CA VAL A 32 -2.42 -20.36 -12.57
C VAL A 32 -2.53 -20.63 -11.07
N SER A 33 -1.89 -19.82 -10.22
CA SER A 33 -1.97 -19.99 -8.77
C SER A 33 -3.43 -19.88 -8.27
N TRP A 34 -4.15 -18.86 -8.72
CA TRP A 34 -5.54 -18.67 -8.28
C TRP A 34 -6.53 -19.66 -8.89
N GLN A 35 -6.35 -20.10 -10.14
CA GLN A 35 -7.16 -21.19 -10.71
C GLN A 35 -6.97 -22.49 -9.94
N ARG A 36 -5.74 -22.76 -9.47
CA ARG A 36 -5.47 -23.89 -8.58
C ARG A 36 -6.20 -23.71 -7.24
N ALA A 37 -6.12 -22.52 -6.64
CA ALA A 37 -6.82 -22.21 -5.40
C ALA A 37 -8.34 -22.40 -5.53
N GLN A 38 -8.92 -22.00 -6.67
CA GLN A 38 -10.32 -22.25 -7.00
C GLN A 38 -10.62 -23.75 -7.11
N ALA A 39 -9.82 -24.49 -7.89
CA ALA A 39 -10.05 -25.92 -8.13
C ALA A 39 -9.91 -26.78 -6.86
N GLU A 40 -8.99 -26.42 -5.97
CA GLU A 40 -8.78 -27.08 -4.68
C GLU A 40 -9.72 -26.56 -3.58
N ASN A 41 -10.61 -25.62 -3.90
CA ASN A 41 -11.50 -24.96 -2.94
C ASN A 41 -10.75 -24.38 -1.72
N ASN A 42 -9.62 -23.75 -1.98
CA ASN A 42 -8.74 -23.18 -0.96
C ASN A 42 -9.49 -22.15 -0.07
N PRO A 43 -9.22 -22.09 1.25
CA PRO A 43 -9.87 -21.13 2.14
C PRO A 43 -9.79 -19.66 1.69
N TRP A 44 -8.68 -19.26 1.08
CA TRP A 44 -8.54 -17.90 0.53
C TRP A 44 -9.44 -17.66 -0.66
N TRP A 45 -9.61 -18.66 -1.53
CA TRP A 45 -10.58 -18.58 -2.62
C TRP A 45 -12.02 -18.51 -2.09
N GLN A 46 -12.38 -19.35 -1.11
CA GLN A 46 -13.71 -19.31 -0.50
C GLN A 46 -14.04 -17.92 0.05
N ARG A 47 -13.05 -17.26 0.68
CA ARG A 47 -13.18 -15.90 1.19
C ARG A 47 -13.41 -14.87 0.08
N ILE A 48 -12.60 -14.90 -0.98
CA ILE A 48 -12.79 -14.04 -2.15
C ILE A 48 -14.18 -14.24 -2.74
N LYS A 49 -14.58 -15.51 -2.94
CA LYS A 49 -15.88 -15.86 -3.52
C LYS A 49 -17.04 -15.35 -2.67
N ALA A 50 -17.00 -15.58 -1.35
CA ALA A 50 -18.07 -15.14 -0.44
C ALA A 50 -18.26 -13.61 -0.49
N ASN A 51 -17.17 -12.85 -0.51
CA ASN A 51 -17.25 -11.39 -0.61
C ASN A 51 -17.70 -10.92 -2.00
N ALA A 52 -17.24 -11.58 -3.07
CA ALA A 52 -17.68 -11.31 -4.44
C ALA A 52 -19.17 -11.64 -4.66
N ASP A 53 -19.67 -12.67 -3.99
CA ASP A 53 -21.09 -13.02 -4.00
C ASP A 53 -21.94 -11.92 -3.35
N ALA A 54 -21.41 -11.30 -2.28
CA ALA A 54 -22.05 -10.24 -1.53
C ALA A 54 -21.96 -8.84 -2.17
N THR A 55 -21.00 -8.59 -3.08
CA THR A 55 -20.86 -7.29 -3.77
C THR A 55 -22.18 -6.82 -4.38
N GLY A 56 -22.64 -5.61 -3.99
CA GLY A 56 -23.89 -5.01 -4.48
C GLY A 56 -25.15 -5.58 -3.82
N THR A 57 -25.04 -6.25 -2.67
CA THR A 57 -26.17 -6.73 -1.86
C THR A 57 -26.12 -6.10 -0.46
N ASP A 58 -27.16 -6.28 0.35
CA ASP A 58 -27.19 -5.79 1.74
C ASP A 58 -26.10 -6.42 2.63
N ASN A 59 -25.54 -7.56 2.22
CA ASN A 59 -24.45 -8.24 2.92
C ASN A 59 -23.06 -7.82 2.40
N GLU A 60 -22.98 -6.82 1.51
CA GLU A 60 -21.71 -6.36 0.98
C GLU A 60 -20.79 -5.85 2.11
N ARG A 61 -19.48 -5.98 1.91
CA ARG A 61 -18.53 -5.45 2.88
C ARG A 61 -18.45 -3.94 2.79
N TYR A 62 -18.40 -3.29 3.95
CA TYR A 62 -18.18 -1.85 4.04
C TYR A 62 -16.92 -1.44 3.27
N GLY A 63 -17.07 -0.52 2.31
CA GLY A 63 -15.98 -0.02 1.47
C GLY A 63 -15.71 -0.85 0.21
N ASP A 64 -16.47 -1.90 -0.08
CA ASP A 64 -16.36 -2.62 -1.36
C ASP A 64 -16.66 -1.66 -2.53
N ILE A 65 -15.69 -1.48 -3.43
CA ILE A 65 -15.80 -0.66 -4.64
C ILE A 65 -16.01 -1.50 -5.90
N GLY A 66 -16.33 -2.79 -5.74
CA GLY A 66 -16.42 -3.80 -6.79
C GLY A 66 -15.15 -4.64 -6.93
N ASN A 67 -14.17 -4.47 -6.04
CA ASN A 67 -12.86 -5.12 -6.12
C ASN A 67 -12.92 -6.62 -5.82
N TRP A 68 -13.77 -7.07 -4.89
CA TRP A 68 -13.99 -8.50 -4.66
C TRP A 68 -14.54 -9.20 -5.89
N ALA A 69 -15.59 -8.63 -6.50
CA ALA A 69 -16.18 -9.18 -7.71
C ALA A 69 -15.21 -9.11 -8.90
N ALA A 70 -14.44 -8.04 -9.06
CA ALA A 70 -13.43 -7.96 -10.11
C ALA A 70 -12.36 -9.05 -9.95
N LEU A 71 -11.89 -9.30 -8.72
CA LEU A 71 -10.95 -10.37 -8.42
C LEU A 71 -11.53 -11.75 -8.73
N ALA A 72 -12.76 -12.04 -8.29
CA ALA A 72 -13.43 -13.30 -8.62
C ALA A 72 -13.61 -13.48 -10.14
N TYR A 73 -13.91 -12.41 -10.88
CA TYR A 73 -13.94 -12.44 -12.34
C TYR A 73 -12.57 -12.81 -12.93
N GLN A 74 -11.46 -12.23 -12.46
CA GLN A 74 -10.13 -12.59 -12.96
C GLN A 74 -9.79 -14.05 -12.71
N ILE A 75 -10.18 -14.60 -11.56
CA ILE A 75 -9.90 -16.00 -11.20
C ILE A 75 -10.71 -16.97 -12.05
N THR A 76 -12.01 -16.70 -12.19
CA THR A 76 -12.99 -17.65 -12.73
C THR A 76 -13.33 -17.46 -14.21
N GLY A 77 -13.14 -16.25 -14.74
CA GLY A 77 -13.67 -15.83 -16.04
C GLY A 77 -15.20 -15.63 -16.07
N ASP A 78 -15.90 -15.76 -14.94
CA ASP A 78 -17.36 -15.63 -14.87
C ASP A 78 -17.79 -14.16 -15.00
N LYS A 79 -18.49 -13.87 -16.10
CA LYS A 79 -18.96 -12.52 -16.45
C LYS A 79 -20.02 -11.99 -15.49
N THR A 80 -20.66 -12.83 -14.67
CA THR A 80 -21.61 -12.35 -13.64
C THR A 80 -20.88 -11.52 -12.58
N TYR A 81 -19.68 -11.92 -12.17
CA TYR A 81 -18.84 -11.14 -11.26
C TYR A 81 -18.34 -9.85 -11.93
N ALA A 82 -17.99 -9.88 -13.22
CA ALA A 82 -17.64 -8.66 -13.95
C ALA A 82 -18.79 -7.65 -13.95
N ALA A 83 -20.03 -8.10 -14.21
CA ALA A 83 -21.21 -7.22 -14.20
C ALA A 83 -21.48 -6.61 -12.81
N LYS A 84 -21.31 -7.40 -11.73
CA LYS A 84 -21.39 -6.88 -10.35
C LYS A 84 -20.34 -5.80 -10.09
N ALA A 85 -19.08 -6.09 -10.44
CA ALA A 85 -17.96 -5.17 -10.27
C ALA A 85 -18.18 -3.86 -11.04
N VAL A 86 -18.60 -3.92 -12.31
CA VAL A 86 -18.91 -2.74 -13.12
C VAL A 86 -20.04 -1.92 -12.52
N THR A 87 -21.12 -2.57 -12.06
CA THR A 87 -22.26 -1.89 -11.43
C THR A 87 -21.82 -1.13 -10.17
N LYS A 88 -21.06 -1.80 -9.29
CA LYS A 88 -20.56 -1.20 -8.06
C LYS A 88 -19.56 -0.07 -8.33
N LEU A 89 -18.61 -0.29 -9.23
CA LEU A 89 -17.62 0.72 -9.61
C LEU A 89 -18.28 1.96 -10.21
N LYS A 90 -19.32 1.79 -11.04
CA LYS A 90 -20.10 2.92 -11.57
C LYS A 90 -20.84 3.70 -10.49
N GLN A 91 -21.39 3.01 -9.49
CA GLN A 91 -22.02 3.67 -8.34
C GLN A 91 -21.02 4.54 -7.58
N VAL A 92 -19.84 3.99 -7.26
CA VAL A 92 -18.80 4.69 -6.51
C VAL A 92 -18.22 5.86 -7.31
N LEU A 93 -17.81 5.64 -8.56
CA LEU A 93 -17.29 6.71 -9.43
C LEU A 93 -18.37 7.72 -9.82
N GLY A 94 -19.65 7.33 -9.80
CA GLY A 94 -20.77 8.24 -9.96
C GLY A 94 -20.83 9.30 -8.87
N ALA A 95 -20.36 8.98 -7.66
CA ALA A 95 -20.31 9.92 -6.56
C ALA A 95 -19.28 11.05 -6.75
N TYR A 96 -18.22 10.82 -7.54
CA TYR A 96 -17.27 11.86 -7.95
C TYR A 96 -17.95 12.82 -8.93
N SER A 97 -18.67 13.79 -8.37
CA SER A 97 -19.38 14.85 -9.08
C SER A 97 -19.20 16.15 -8.33
N LEU A 98 -19.27 17.27 -9.04
CA LEU A 98 -19.10 18.60 -8.45
C LEU A 98 -20.04 18.84 -7.27
N ALA A 99 -21.33 18.53 -7.43
CA ALA A 99 -22.33 18.71 -6.39
C ALA A 99 -22.02 17.92 -5.11
N ASN A 100 -21.56 16.68 -5.25
CA ASN A 100 -21.22 15.85 -4.09
C ASN A 100 -19.94 16.33 -3.39
N ILE A 101 -18.91 16.67 -4.17
CA ILE A 101 -17.64 17.19 -3.64
C ILE A 101 -17.87 18.50 -2.87
N GLN A 102 -18.73 19.39 -3.39
CA GLN A 102 -19.13 20.62 -2.70
C GLN A 102 -19.89 20.36 -1.38
N ASN A 103 -20.53 19.19 -1.25
CA ASN A 103 -21.17 18.73 -0.01
C ASN A 103 -20.21 17.95 0.91
N GLY A 104 -18.92 17.88 0.58
CA GLY A 104 -17.85 17.33 1.42
C GLY A 104 -17.48 15.87 1.17
N TRP A 105 -18.10 15.19 0.19
CA TRP A 105 -17.71 13.83 -0.17
C TRP A 105 -18.03 13.49 -1.64
N PRO A 106 -17.13 12.86 -2.41
CA PRO A 106 -15.75 12.51 -2.06
C PRO A 106 -14.85 13.73 -1.84
N ASN A 107 -13.76 13.57 -1.08
CA ASN A 107 -12.76 14.60 -0.80
C ASN A 107 -11.34 14.11 -1.13
N GLY A 108 -10.35 15.00 -0.89
CA GLY A 108 -8.91 14.75 -0.98
C GLY A 108 -8.47 13.31 -0.75
N ASP A 109 -8.78 12.85 0.46
CA ASP A 109 -8.40 11.55 0.98
C ASP A 109 -9.02 10.39 0.23
N ASP A 110 -10.24 10.53 -0.30
CA ASP A 110 -10.88 9.47 -1.07
C ASP A 110 -10.10 9.19 -2.37
N SER A 111 -9.66 10.23 -3.09
CA SER A 111 -8.85 10.04 -4.31
C SER A 111 -7.46 9.50 -4.00
N ARG A 112 -6.83 10.00 -2.93
CA ARG A 112 -5.56 9.49 -2.40
C ARG A 112 -5.62 8.00 -2.14
N GLN A 113 -6.69 7.52 -1.49
CA GLN A 113 -6.84 6.12 -1.12
C GLN A 113 -7.24 5.21 -2.29
N GLN A 114 -8.06 5.70 -3.24
CA GLN A 114 -8.76 4.82 -4.18
C GLN A 114 -8.32 4.95 -5.64
N PHE A 115 -7.62 6.02 -6.04
CA PHE A 115 -7.38 6.31 -7.46
C PHE A 115 -6.58 5.20 -8.16
N ILE A 116 -5.52 4.70 -7.53
CA ILE A 116 -4.72 3.56 -8.03
C ILE A 116 -5.62 2.33 -8.29
N GLU A 117 -6.50 2.01 -7.35
CA GLU A 117 -7.39 0.86 -7.46
C GLU A 117 -8.44 1.05 -8.55
N PHE A 118 -9.02 2.24 -8.70
CA PHE A 118 -9.99 2.48 -9.77
C PHE A 118 -9.39 2.21 -11.16
N VAL A 119 -8.11 2.58 -11.37
CA VAL A 119 -7.42 2.30 -12.64
C VAL A 119 -7.15 0.80 -12.80
N ILE A 120 -6.74 0.10 -11.74
CA ILE A 120 -6.57 -1.37 -11.76
C ILE A 120 -7.88 -2.07 -12.12
N LEU A 121 -8.98 -1.69 -11.46
CA LEU A 121 -10.29 -2.28 -11.69
C LEU A 121 -10.80 -2.01 -13.12
N TYR A 122 -10.60 -0.80 -13.63
CA TYR A 122 -10.89 -0.50 -15.03
C TYR A 122 -10.12 -1.44 -15.98
N ASP A 123 -8.81 -1.59 -15.79
CA ASP A 123 -7.98 -2.44 -16.65
C ASP A 123 -8.38 -3.93 -16.56
N TRP A 124 -8.72 -4.42 -15.37
CA TRP A 124 -9.22 -5.77 -15.14
C TRP A 124 -10.58 -6.04 -15.80
N LEU A 125 -11.50 -5.09 -15.75
CA LEU A 125 -12.85 -5.24 -16.29
C LEU A 125 -12.95 -4.92 -17.78
N ARG A 126 -11.96 -4.18 -18.34
CA ARG A 126 -11.89 -3.70 -19.73
C ARG A 126 -12.34 -4.71 -20.79
N PRO A 127 -11.95 -6.01 -20.74
CA PRO A 127 -12.36 -6.98 -21.76
C PRO A 127 -13.87 -7.25 -21.83
N THR A 128 -14.62 -6.89 -20.78
CA THR A 128 -16.07 -7.14 -20.66
C THR A 128 -16.93 -5.90 -20.75
N LEU A 129 -16.32 -4.71 -20.72
CA LEU A 129 -17.06 -3.44 -20.72
C LEU A 129 -17.78 -3.22 -22.05
N ALA A 130 -19.08 -2.94 -21.97
CA ALA A 130 -19.81 -2.29 -23.05
C ALA A 130 -19.20 -0.92 -23.34
N GLU A 131 -19.36 -0.40 -24.57
CA GLU A 131 -18.77 0.89 -24.97
C GLU A 131 -19.21 2.04 -24.06
N ALA A 132 -20.50 2.09 -23.70
CA ALA A 132 -21.05 3.12 -22.82
C ALA A 132 -20.43 3.07 -21.40
N ASP A 133 -20.26 1.86 -20.84
CA ASP A 133 -19.62 1.70 -19.53
C ASP A 133 -18.14 2.07 -19.58
N ARG A 134 -17.44 1.67 -20.65
CA ARG A 134 -16.04 2.06 -20.88
C ARG A 134 -15.87 3.57 -20.92
N ARG A 135 -16.74 4.27 -21.68
CA ARG A 135 -16.72 5.73 -21.78
C ARG A 135 -16.99 6.38 -20.42
N PHE A 136 -18.04 5.94 -19.73
CA PHE A 136 -18.37 6.44 -18.39
C PHE A 136 -17.19 6.30 -17.40
N LEU A 137 -16.57 5.11 -17.34
CA LEU A 137 -15.46 4.87 -16.41
C LEU A 137 -14.24 5.72 -16.77
N LEU A 138 -13.89 5.85 -18.06
CA LEU A 138 -12.80 6.72 -18.49
C LEU A 138 -13.06 8.19 -18.20
N ASP A 139 -14.28 8.68 -18.44
CA ASP A 139 -14.65 10.07 -18.14
C ASP A 139 -14.51 10.36 -16.64
N LYS A 140 -14.89 9.41 -15.77
CA LYS A 140 -14.72 9.55 -14.32
C LYS A 140 -13.27 9.46 -13.86
N LEU A 141 -12.48 8.53 -14.40
CA LEU A 141 -11.04 8.46 -14.10
C LEU A 141 -10.31 9.73 -14.56
N ASN A 142 -10.66 10.26 -15.72
CA ASN A 142 -10.13 11.52 -16.23
C ASN A 142 -10.52 12.70 -15.34
N PHE A 143 -11.77 12.73 -14.84
CA PHE A 143 -12.23 13.74 -13.88
C PHE A 143 -11.46 13.67 -12.56
N ILE A 144 -11.20 12.48 -12.01
CA ILE A 144 -10.34 12.31 -10.82
C ILE A 144 -8.93 12.80 -11.11
N GLY A 145 -8.36 12.45 -12.28
CA GLY A 145 -7.07 13.00 -12.72
C GLY A 145 -7.05 14.53 -12.78
N ASP A 146 -8.15 15.17 -13.20
CA ASP A 146 -8.29 16.63 -13.19
C ASP A 146 -8.41 17.21 -11.78
N LEU A 147 -9.06 16.52 -10.84
CA LEU A 147 -9.09 16.91 -9.43
C LEU A 147 -7.67 16.91 -8.84
N CYS A 148 -6.91 15.85 -9.03
CA CYS A 148 -5.51 15.75 -8.57
C CYS A 148 -4.61 16.83 -9.21
N LEU A 149 -4.90 17.25 -10.44
CA LEU A 149 -4.15 18.29 -11.17
C LEU A 149 -4.67 19.72 -10.90
N ASP A 150 -5.72 19.89 -10.10
CA ASP A 150 -6.42 21.15 -9.84
C ASP A 150 -6.94 21.82 -11.13
N ARG A 151 -7.65 21.05 -11.96
CA ARG A 151 -8.21 21.49 -13.25
C ARG A 151 -9.73 21.58 -13.27
N VAL A 152 -10.38 21.21 -12.17
CA VAL A 152 -11.83 21.29 -12.03
C VAL A 152 -12.17 22.65 -11.42
N GLN A 153 -12.81 23.51 -12.21
CA GLN A 153 -13.30 24.79 -11.72
C GLN A 153 -14.25 24.57 -10.53
N GLU A 154 -14.22 25.48 -9.55
CA GLU A 154 -15.05 25.45 -8.33
C GLU A 154 -14.64 24.42 -7.27
N VAL A 155 -13.57 23.65 -7.51
CA VAL A 155 -13.01 22.73 -6.51
C VAL A 155 -11.53 23.05 -6.32
N SER A 156 -11.13 23.43 -5.10
CA SER A 156 -9.73 23.61 -4.72
C SER A 156 -9.22 22.32 -4.07
N TRP A 157 -8.89 21.33 -4.92
CA TRP A 157 -8.41 20.01 -4.50
C TRP A 157 -6.91 19.93 -4.77
N GLY A 158 -6.52 19.61 -6.01
CA GLY A 158 -5.13 19.52 -6.43
C GLY A 158 -4.37 18.40 -5.71
N THR A 159 -3.04 18.42 -5.82
CA THR A 159 -2.15 17.59 -5.00
C THR A 159 -1.27 18.54 -4.21
N ARG A 160 -1.18 18.36 -2.89
CA ARG A 160 -0.34 19.20 -2.04
C ARG A 160 1.12 18.74 -2.12
N SER A 161 2.04 19.63 -2.48
CA SER A 161 3.48 19.36 -2.29
C SER A 161 3.79 19.39 -0.79
N GLY A 162 4.68 18.52 -0.33
CA GLY A 162 5.00 18.32 1.09
C GLY A 162 4.13 17.27 1.80
N ASP A 163 3.02 16.85 1.18
CA ASP A 163 2.15 15.79 1.68
C ASP A 163 2.58 14.46 1.03
N SER A 164 3.25 13.60 1.81
CA SER A 164 3.96 12.47 1.22
C SER A 164 3.02 11.39 0.69
N ASP A 165 1.92 11.11 1.39
CA ASP A 165 0.95 10.10 0.99
C ASP A 165 0.04 10.56 -0.15
N GLU A 166 -0.33 11.85 -0.20
CA GLU A 166 -1.10 12.43 -1.29
C GLU A 166 -0.27 12.45 -2.58
N VAL A 167 0.97 12.92 -2.51
CA VAL A 167 1.85 13.04 -3.70
C VAL A 167 2.13 11.68 -4.31
N VAL A 168 2.53 10.68 -3.51
CA VAL A 168 2.88 9.35 -4.05
C VAL A 168 1.65 8.68 -4.67
N THR A 169 0.50 8.71 -4.01
CA THR A 169 -0.67 7.97 -4.50
C THR A 169 -1.31 8.65 -5.70
N HIS A 170 -1.43 9.98 -5.73
CA HIS A 170 -1.90 10.71 -6.90
C HIS A 170 -0.96 10.53 -8.09
N TYR A 171 0.36 10.58 -7.89
CA TYR A 171 1.32 10.32 -8.95
C TYR A 171 1.11 8.95 -9.58
N PHE A 172 1.05 7.88 -8.78
CA PHE A 172 0.87 6.54 -9.31
C PHE A 172 -0.50 6.34 -9.95
N GLY A 173 -1.56 6.97 -9.42
CA GLY A 173 -2.88 6.99 -10.06
C GLY A 173 -2.84 7.63 -11.45
N LEU A 174 -2.20 8.80 -11.58
CA LEU A 174 -2.00 9.49 -12.87
C LEU A 174 -1.14 8.66 -13.83
N ALA A 175 -0.03 8.09 -13.37
CA ALA A 175 0.88 7.30 -14.19
C ALA A 175 0.21 6.02 -14.73
N LEU A 176 -0.54 5.32 -13.86
CA LEU A 176 -1.32 4.15 -14.26
C LEU A 176 -2.43 4.55 -15.23
N LEU A 177 -3.15 5.64 -14.97
CA LEU A 177 -4.19 6.13 -15.89
C LEU A 177 -3.60 6.40 -17.27
N ASP A 178 -2.44 7.06 -17.33
CA ASP A 178 -1.76 7.41 -18.56
C ASP A 178 -1.37 6.16 -19.39
N LEU A 179 -0.76 5.16 -18.75
CA LEU A 179 -0.23 3.98 -19.44
C LEU A 179 -1.25 2.86 -19.63
N ALA A 180 -2.02 2.56 -18.59
CA ALA A 180 -3.00 1.47 -18.58
C ALA A 180 -4.33 1.83 -19.23
N THR A 181 -4.48 3.04 -19.78
CA THR A 181 -5.62 3.39 -20.64
C THR A 181 -5.20 3.79 -22.06
N ALA A 182 -3.90 3.73 -22.37
CA ALA A 182 -3.38 3.93 -23.72
C ALA A 182 -4.11 3.02 -24.73
N GLY A 183 -4.57 3.63 -25.83
CA GLY A 183 -5.38 3.03 -26.88
C GLY A 183 -6.90 3.21 -26.73
N ASP A 184 -7.39 3.46 -25.51
CA ASP A 184 -8.83 3.65 -25.24
C ASP A 184 -9.16 5.07 -24.74
N ASN A 185 -8.23 5.70 -24.02
CA ASN A 185 -8.41 7.02 -23.47
C ASN A 185 -7.74 8.07 -24.36
N PRO A 186 -8.47 9.03 -24.95
CA PRO A 186 -7.87 10.07 -25.78
C PRO A 186 -6.93 11.00 -25.01
N ARG A 187 -6.97 10.97 -23.66
CA ARG A 187 -6.06 11.74 -22.80
C ARG A 187 -4.82 10.98 -22.34
N ALA A 188 -4.72 9.68 -22.63
CA ALA A 188 -3.51 8.92 -22.35
C ALA A 188 -2.30 9.56 -23.07
N GLY A 189 -1.19 9.67 -22.36
CA GLY A 189 0.03 10.40 -22.75
C GLY A 189 0.07 11.87 -22.30
N THR A 190 -0.99 12.40 -21.70
CA THR A 190 -1.04 13.81 -21.27
C THR A 190 -0.83 14.00 -19.77
N PHE A 191 -1.17 13.00 -18.95
CA PHE A 191 -1.17 13.15 -17.49
C PHE A 191 0.24 13.30 -16.93
N LEU A 192 1.21 12.54 -17.43
CA LEU A 192 2.59 12.59 -16.96
C LEU A 192 3.35 13.86 -17.36
N THR A 193 2.85 14.58 -18.35
CA THR A 193 3.38 15.89 -18.80
C THR A 193 2.60 17.09 -18.23
N ALA A 194 1.54 16.83 -17.47
CA ALA A 194 0.70 17.85 -16.90
C ALA A 194 1.41 18.62 -15.76
N LYS A 195 0.76 19.70 -15.34
CA LYS A 195 1.12 20.47 -14.15
C LYS A 195 -0.07 20.53 -13.21
N VAL A 196 0.19 20.33 -11.93
CA VAL A 196 -0.71 20.60 -10.81
C VAL A 196 -0.79 22.11 -10.64
N ARG A 197 -2.02 22.67 -10.57
CA ARG A 197 -2.25 24.13 -10.44
C ARG A 197 -1.61 24.98 -11.55
N GLY A 198 -1.27 24.38 -12.68
CA GLY A 198 -0.56 25.04 -13.78
C GLY A 198 0.93 25.34 -13.52
N GLU A 199 1.45 25.02 -12.34
CA GLU A 199 2.79 25.44 -11.91
C GLU A 199 3.73 24.26 -11.68
N TRP A 200 3.28 23.25 -10.93
CA TRP A 200 4.12 22.14 -10.46
C TRP A 200 3.98 20.90 -11.36
N PRO A 201 4.99 20.53 -12.16
CA PRO A 201 4.87 19.42 -13.11
C PRO A 201 4.75 18.05 -12.43
N VAL A 202 4.01 17.13 -13.06
CA VAL A 202 3.98 15.71 -12.64
C VAL A 202 5.37 15.08 -12.82
N GLY A 203 6.03 15.37 -13.94
CA GLY A 203 7.46 15.10 -14.13
C GLY A 203 7.81 13.78 -14.81
N GLY A 204 6.92 13.19 -15.60
CA GLY A 204 7.23 11.97 -16.36
C GLY A 204 7.40 10.72 -15.49
N LEU A 205 8.00 9.67 -16.08
CA LEU A 205 8.29 8.41 -15.37
C LEU A 205 9.66 8.43 -14.67
N ASP A 206 10.64 9.16 -15.21
CA ASP A 206 11.99 9.22 -14.68
C ASP A 206 12.16 10.41 -13.73
N ALA A 207 12.75 10.18 -12.56
CA ALA A 207 13.24 11.27 -11.73
C ALA A 207 14.42 11.95 -12.43
N THR A 208 14.34 13.27 -12.56
CA THR A 208 15.32 14.10 -13.29
C THR A 208 16.27 14.84 -12.36
N GLY A 209 16.05 14.82 -11.04
CA GLY A 209 16.92 15.48 -10.09
C GLY A 209 16.62 15.14 -8.63
N ALA A 210 17.55 15.52 -7.75
CA ALA A 210 17.39 15.45 -6.30
C ALA A 210 16.78 16.74 -5.75
N ASN A 211 15.53 17.01 -6.13
CA ASN A 211 14.77 18.20 -5.71
C ASN A 211 13.27 17.88 -5.63
N ARG A 212 12.43 18.87 -5.31
CA ARG A 212 10.96 18.74 -5.27
C ARG A 212 10.26 19.54 -6.39
N GLN A 213 10.97 19.85 -7.48
CA GLN A 213 10.43 20.67 -8.56
C GLN A 213 9.36 19.96 -9.40
N THR A 214 9.23 18.64 -9.28
CA THR A 214 8.16 17.84 -9.89
C THR A 214 7.64 16.81 -8.89
N MET A 215 6.41 16.30 -9.07
CA MET A 215 5.90 15.19 -8.25
C MET A 215 6.86 13.99 -8.29
N ARG A 216 7.34 13.62 -9.49
CA ARG A 216 8.26 12.49 -9.66
C ARG A 216 9.59 12.66 -8.91
N ASN A 217 10.16 13.87 -8.90
CA ASN A 217 11.39 14.16 -8.16
C ASN A 217 11.15 14.19 -6.64
N GLU A 218 10.02 14.73 -6.20
CA GLU A 218 9.61 14.75 -4.79
C GLU A 218 9.42 13.33 -4.24
N ILE A 219 8.82 12.42 -5.02
CA ILE A 219 8.72 11.00 -4.65
C ILE A 219 10.10 10.33 -4.53
N ALA A 220 11.01 10.63 -5.46
CA ALA A 220 12.38 10.15 -5.37
C ALA A 220 13.11 10.71 -4.13
N ASP A 221 12.77 11.92 -3.71
CA ASP A 221 13.24 12.54 -2.48
C ASP A 221 12.71 11.83 -1.23
N TYR A 222 11.41 11.58 -1.17
CA TYR A 222 10.81 10.79 -0.09
C TYR A 222 11.44 9.41 0.03
N LEU A 223 11.70 8.71 -1.07
CA LEU A 223 12.36 7.40 -1.02
C LEU A 223 13.83 7.45 -0.59
N ARG A 224 14.53 8.57 -0.75
CA ARG A 224 15.86 8.77 -0.13
C ARG A 224 15.72 8.94 1.37
N HIS A 225 14.74 9.71 1.83
CA HIS A 225 14.43 9.88 3.24
C HIS A 225 13.83 8.63 3.90
N ALA A 226 13.31 7.70 3.09
CA ALA A 226 12.81 6.41 3.53
C ALA A 226 13.87 5.28 3.41
N GLU A 227 15.16 5.63 3.29
CA GLU A 227 16.24 4.63 3.15
C GLU A 227 16.22 3.63 4.32
N GLY A 228 16.27 2.36 3.97
CA GLY A 228 16.17 1.26 4.92
C GLY A 228 14.74 0.84 5.24
N GLY A 229 13.73 1.45 4.62
CA GLY A 229 12.44 0.81 4.37
C GLY A 229 11.29 1.21 5.27
N ASN A 230 11.53 2.09 6.25
CA ASN A 230 10.43 2.76 6.94
C ASN A 230 10.04 3.99 6.14
N TRP A 231 8.73 4.18 5.98
CA TRP A 231 8.24 5.42 5.44
C TRP A 231 8.31 6.50 6.52
N LEU A 232 8.06 7.72 6.11
CA LEU A 232 8.47 8.91 6.84
C LEU A 232 7.33 9.54 7.65
N GLU A 233 6.12 8.99 7.62
CA GLU A 233 4.95 9.60 8.26
C GLU A 233 4.81 9.12 9.69
N SER A 234 4.37 7.88 9.89
CA SER A 234 4.17 7.27 11.20
C SER A 234 3.80 5.81 11.05
N SER A 235 3.84 5.04 12.13
CA SER A 235 3.58 3.60 12.06
C SER A 235 2.23 3.22 11.47
N ALA A 236 1.15 3.97 11.75
CA ALA A 236 -0.16 3.63 11.21
C ALA A 236 -0.33 4.08 9.76
N TYR A 237 0.14 5.28 9.42
CA TYR A 237 0.01 5.86 8.09
C TYR A 237 0.88 5.13 7.07
N ASP A 238 2.12 4.81 7.46
CA ASP A 238 3.09 4.08 6.64
C ASP A 238 2.48 2.77 6.10
N LEU A 239 1.72 2.02 6.91
CA LEU A 239 1.16 0.74 6.47
C LEU A 239 0.28 0.88 5.22
N ASN A 240 -0.60 1.88 5.21
CA ASN A 240 -1.50 2.08 4.07
C ASN A 240 -0.79 2.81 2.92
N THR A 241 -0.07 3.90 3.22
CA THR A 241 0.65 4.69 2.21
C THR A 241 1.62 3.83 1.41
N VAL A 242 2.45 3.04 2.10
CA VAL A 242 3.41 2.14 1.46
C VAL A 242 2.73 1.06 0.64
N ASN A 243 1.64 0.48 1.16
CA ASN A 243 0.89 -0.51 0.39
C ASN A 243 0.35 0.08 -0.92
N LEU A 244 -0.28 1.25 -0.86
CA LEU A 244 -0.89 1.90 -2.03
C LEU A 244 0.15 2.24 -3.10
N PHE A 245 1.25 2.91 -2.75
CA PHE A 245 2.24 3.26 -3.78
C PHE A 245 2.99 2.03 -4.30
N LEU A 246 3.21 0.99 -3.48
CA LEU A 246 3.84 -0.25 -3.95
C LEU A 246 2.92 -1.04 -4.88
N LEU A 247 1.59 -0.98 -4.68
CA LEU A 247 0.62 -1.47 -5.66
C LEU A 247 0.69 -0.67 -6.96
N GLY A 248 0.79 0.66 -6.86
CA GLY A 248 1.02 1.55 -8.00
C GLY A 248 2.27 1.16 -8.80
N TYR A 249 3.40 1.01 -8.11
CA TYR A 249 4.67 0.55 -8.67
C TYR A 249 4.56 -0.84 -9.30
N ALA A 250 3.94 -1.80 -8.61
CA ALA A 250 3.72 -3.14 -9.13
C ALA A 250 2.90 -3.12 -10.43
N GLY A 251 1.89 -2.25 -10.51
CA GLY A 251 1.10 -2.04 -11.73
C GLY A 251 1.92 -1.47 -12.86
N LEU A 252 2.75 -0.46 -12.59
CA LEU A 252 3.66 0.10 -13.60
C LEU A 252 4.66 -0.93 -14.11
N ARG A 253 5.18 -1.82 -13.26
CA ARG A 253 6.10 -2.89 -13.69
C ARG A 253 5.48 -3.79 -14.77
N THR A 254 4.18 -4.09 -14.68
CA THR A 254 3.53 -5.00 -15.65
C THR A 254 3.25 -4.34 -16.99
N VAL A 255 3.20 -3.00 -17.06
CA VAL A 255 3.06 -2.22 -18.31
C VAL A 255 4.37 -1.66 -18.83
N GLY A 256 5.51 -2.22 -18.41
CA GLY A 256 6.84 -1.83 -18.91
C GLY A 256 7.48 -0.64 -18.17
N GLY A 257 6.86 -0.16 -17.10
CA GLY A 257 7.36 0.96 -16.29
C GLY A 257 8.54 0.61 -15.37
N ALA A 258 8.91 -0.66 -15.21
CA ALA A 258 9.83 -1.12 -14.16
C ALA A 258 11.20 -0.41 -14.15
N SER A 259 11.76 -0.11 -15.31
CA SER A 259 13.07 0.52 -15.46
C SER A 259 13.13 1.97 -15.00
N HIS A 260 11.98 2.64 -14.89
CA HIS A 260 11.88 4.05 -14.51
C HIS A 260 11.88 4.28 -12.99
N PHE A 261 11.81 3.21 -12.21
CA PHE A 261 11.67 3.25 -10.75
C PHE A 261 12.65 2.29 -10.04
N PRO A 262 13.96 2.34 -10.32
CA PRO A 262 14.94 1.47 -9.67
C PRO A 262 14.97 1.64 -8.14
N GLU A 263 14.66 2.84 -7.64
CA GLU A 263 14.60 3.12 -6.20
C GLU A 263 13.47 2.36 -5.49
N PHE A 264 12.36 2.07 -6.18
CA PHE A 264 11.24 1.31 -5.60
C PHE A 264 11.56 -0.17 -5.45
N ALA A 265 12.34 -0.75 -6.37
CA ALA A 265 12.81 -2.13 -6.21
C ALA A 265 13.68 -2.29 -4.97
N ARG A 266 14.63 -1.35 -4.77
CA ARG A 266 15.47 -1.29 -3.57
C ARG A 266 14.63 -1.08 -2.32
N PHE A 267 13.72 -0.11 -2.35
CA PHE A 267 12.86 0.21 -1.22
C PHE A 267 11.94 -0.95 -0.84
N ALA A 268 11.30 -1.63 -1.81
CA ALA A 268 10.42 -2.77 -1.51
C ALA A 268 11.14 -3.89 -0.76
N ARG A 269 12.43 -4.13 -1.05
CA ARG A 269 13.23 -5.09 -0.28
C ARG A 269 13.54 -4.58 1.13
N GLN A 270 13.89 -3.30 1.26
CA GLN A 270 14.16 -2.67 2.55
C GLN A 270 12.92 -2.63 3.45
N ALA A 271 11.78 -2.25 2.89
CA ALA A 271 10.48 -2.19 3.57
C ALA A 271 10.03 -3.58 4.04
N ALA A 272 10.30 -4.64 3.26
CA ALA A 272 10.08 -6.01 3.73
C ALA A 272 10.84 -6.32 5.01
N LEU A 273 12.13 -5.96 5.08
CA LEU A 273 12.94 -6.17 6.29
C LEU A 273 12.47 -5.29 7.45
N ALA A 274 12.08 -4.03 7.19
CA ALA A 274 11.54 -3.14 8.19
C ALA A 274 10.25 -3.70 8.82
N GLN A 275 9.30 -4.13 7.98
CA GLN A 275 8.03 -4.69 8.43
C GLN A 275 8.21 -6.00 9.22
N ILE A 276 9.20 -6.83 8.88
CA ILE A 276 9.55 -8.00 9.69
C ILE A 276 10.15 -7.57 11.03
N ALA A 277 11.08 -6.62 11.01
CA ALA A 277 11.78 -6.13 12.19
C ALA A 277 10.87 -5.38 13.19
N ASP A 278 9.75 -4.83 12.73
CA ASP A 278 8.76 -4.19 13.60
C ASP A 278 7.92 -5.19 14.40
N LEU A 279 7.79 -6.44 13.98
CA LEU A 279 6.91 -7.40 14.69
C LEU A 279 7.58 -7.90 15.97
N THR A 280 6.83 -7.99 17.07
CA THR A 280 7.33 -8.65 18.28
C THR A 280 7.61 -10.14 18.00
N PRO A 281 8.59 -10.78 18.67
CA PRO A 281 8.93 -12.19 18.38
C PRO A 281 7.76 -13.18 18.54
N ASP A 282 6.80 -12.86 19.42
CA ASP A 282 5.59 -13.65 19.61
C ASP A 282 4.45 -13.29 18.66
N LEU A 283 4.64 -12.29 17.77
CA LEU A 283 3.63 -11.72 16.87
C LEU A 283 2.37 -11.21 17.59
N ALA A 284 2.47 -10.84 18.86
CA ALA A 284 1.34 -10.25 19.57
C ALA A 284 1.08 -8.80 19.16
N GLN A 285 2.16 -8.06 18.85
CA GLN A 285 2.15 -6.61 18.66
C GLN A 285 3.25 -6.20 17.66
N ALA A 286 3.37 -4.89 17.41
CA ALA A 286 4.46 -4.31 16.62
C ALA A 286 5.13 -3.15 17.37
N TYR A 287 6.40 -2.89 17.04
CA TYR A 287 7.05 -1.60 17.28
C TYR A 287 6.28 -0.52 16.52
N GLU A 288 5.96 0.55 17.23
CA GLU A 288 5.13 1.64 16.74
C GLU A 288 5.66 2.98 17.25
N TRP A 289 5.45 4.02 16.45
CA TRP A 289 5.93 5.38 16.66
C TRP A 289 5.02 6.36 15.90
N GLY A 290 4.97 7.60 16.37
CA GLY A 290 4.18 8.66 15.73
C GLY A 290 2.68 8.45 15.89
N ASP A 291 1.92 8.97 14.92
CA ASP A 291 0.47 8.83 14.88
C ASP A 291 0.04 7.37 14.75
N VAL A 292 -0.75 6.92 15.73
CA VAL A 292 -1.36 5.59 15.73
C VAL A 292 -2.80 5.65 16.21
N GLN A 293 -3.72 5.25 15.35
CA GLN A 293 -5.16 5.21 15.66
C GLN A 293 -5.56 3.99 16.49
N GLU A 294 -4.88 2.86 16.30
CA GLU A 294 -5.15 1.59 17.01
C GLU A 294 -3.85 1.03 17.64
N PRO A 295 -3.38 1.59 18.78
CA PRO A 295 -2.10 1.25 19.37
C PRO A 295 -1.86 -0.25 19.59
N ARG A 296 -0.73 -0.74 19.08
CA ARG A 296 -0.16 -2.09 19.21
C ARG A 296 -1.07 -3.22 18.76
N GLY A 297 -2.21 -2.90 18.19
CA GLY A 297 -3.34 -3.80 18.11
C GLY A 297 -3.39 -4.52 16.78
N PHE A 298 -3.02 -5.80 16.74
CA PHE A 298 -3.55 -6.70 15.71
C PHE A 298 -5.03 -7.08 15.98
N SER A 299 -5.56 -6.69 17.14
CA SER A 299 -6.97 -6.85 17.50
C SER A 299 -7.90 -5.82 16.85
N GLY A 300 -7.34 -4.67 16.44
CA GLY A 300 -8.06 -3.63 15.71
C GLY A 300 -8.21 -3.98 14.23
N PRO A 301 -9.39 -3.72 13.62
CA PRO A 301 -9.64 -4.09 12.24
C PRO A 301 -8.75 -3.32 11.24
N ALA A 302 -8.37 -2.07 11.52
CA ALA A 302 -7.63 -1.26 10.54
C ALA A 302 -6.15 -1.66 10.47
N THR A 303 -5.47 -1.79 11.61
CA THR A 303 -4.02 -2.05 11.65
C THR A 303 -3.68 -3.41 11.06
N LEU A 304 -4.40 -4.46 11.45
CA LEU A 304 -4.17 -5.79 10.88
C LEU A 304 -4.47 -5.82 9.38
N ARG A 305 -5.55 -5.17 8.95
CA ARG A 305 -5.94 -5.07 7.54
C ARG A 305 -4.83 -4.44 6.70
N TYR A 306 -4.32 -3.27 7.09
CA TYR A 306 -3.28 -2.57 6.34
C TYR A 306 -1.96 -3.32 6.35
N ARG A 307 -1.58 -3.87 7.52
CA ARG A 307 -0.35 -4.66 7.63
C ARG A 307 -0.39 -5.92 6.78
N MET A 308 -1.48 -6.67 6.82
CA MET A 308 -1.63 -7.87 5.98
C MET A 308 -1.53 -7.49 4.49
N GLY A 309 -2.24 -6.42 4.07
CA GLY A 309 -2.16 -5.90 2.71
C GLY A 309 -0.73 -5.57 2.28
N LEU A 310 -0.01 -4.81 3.12
CA LEU A 310 1.38 -4.45 2.86
C LEU A 310 2.30 -5.68 2.80
N LEU A 311 2.20 -6.61 3.76
CA LEU A 311 3.01 -7.83 3.76
C LEU A 311 2.80 -8.66 2.49
N ALA A 312 1.56 -8.78 2.01
CA ALA A 312 1.26 -9.46 0.75
C ALA A 312 1.87 -8.76 -0.47
N THR A 313 1.73 -7.43 -0.55
CA THR A 313 2.35 -6.61 -1.59
C THR A 313 3.88 -6.78 -1.61
N LEU A 314 4.51 -6.74 -0.44
CA LEU A 314 5.96 -6.94 -0.29
C LEU A 314 6.38 -8.37 -0.66
N ALA A 315 5.60 -9.39 -0.28
CA ALA A 315 5.88 -10.78 -0.63
C ALA A 315 5.82 -11.00 -2.14
N GLY A 316 4.81 -10.44 -2.82
CA GLY A 316 4.69 -10.51 -4.28
C GLY A 316 5.80 -9.75 -5.02
N LEU A 317 6.18 -8.56 -4.54
CA LEU A 317 7.27 -7.76 -5.13
C LEU A 317 8.65 -8.39 -4.94
N ASN A 318 8.87 -9.09 -3.82
CA ASN A 318 10.13 -9.77 -3.48
C ASN A 318 10.09 -11.28 -3.76
N ARG A 319 9.14 -11.78 -4.57
CA ARG A 319 8.93 -13.23 -4.79
C ARG A 319 10.16 -14.02 -5.26
N ASP A 320 11.12 -13.34 -5.87
CA ASP A 320 12.35 -13.92 -6.39
C ASP A 320 13.50 -13.90 -5.35
N ASP A 321 13.31 -13.25 -4.19
CA ASP A 321 14.24 -13.27 -3.06
C ASP A 321 13.99 -14.53 -2.20
N PRO A 322 14.93 -15.50 -2.16
CA PRO A 322 14.73 -16.79 -1.52
C PRO A 322 14.71 -16.74 0.01
N GLU A 323 15.08 -15.61 0.62
CA GLU A 323 15.09 -15.43 2.07
C GLU A 323 13.88 -14.59 2.52
N ILE A 324 13.62 -13.47 1.85
CA ILE A 324 12.62 -12.50 2.28
C ILE A 324 11.20 -12.98 1.96
N ALA A 325 10.92 -13.41 0.73
CA ALA A 325 9.55 -13.80 0.37
C ALA A 325 9.02 -14.96 1.22
N PRO A 326 9.79 -16.06 1.46
CA PRO A 326 9.33 -17.12 2.35
C PRO A 326 9.11 -16.66 3.80
N ALA A 327 9.89 -15.71 4.30
CA ALA A 327 9.69 -15.14 5.63
C ALA A 327 8.38 -14.33 5.71
N LEU A 328 8.12 -13.45 4.74
CA LEU A 328 6.85 -12.70 4.67
C LEU A 328 5.64 -13.64 4.56
N ASN A 329 5.70 -14.67 3.73
CA ASN A 329 4.61 -15.64 3.58
C ASN A 329 4.36 -16.46 4.86
N ARG A 330 5.41 -16.72 5.66
CA ARG A 330 5.25 -17.31 6.99
C ARG A 330 4.48 -16.36 7.90
N LEU A 331 4.92 -15.11 8.01
CA LEU A 331 4.28 -14.10 8.88
C LEU A 331 2.82 -13.86 8.51
N ILE A 332 2.51 -13.75 7.22
CA ILE A 332 1.14 -13.67 6.71
C ILE A 332 0.30 -14.86 7.20
N ALA A 333 0.83 -16.08 7.11
CA ALA A 333 0.11 -17.26 7.55
C ALA A 333 -0.11 -17.30 9.07
N GLU A 334 0.89 -16.91 9.87
CA GLU A 334 0.81 -16.87 11.33
C GLU A 334 -0.16 -15.79 11.83
N LEU A 335 -0.08 -14.58 11.25
CA LEU A 335 -1.03 -13.50 11.55
C LEU A 335 -2.46 -13.85 11.11
N ALA A 336 -2.62 -14.46 9.93
CA ALA A 336 -3.92 -14.92 9.48
C ALA A 336 -4.49 -15.98 10.42
N HIS A 337 -3.69 -16.96 10.82
CA HIS A 337 -4.11 -18.00 11.75
C HIS A 337 -4.52 -17.44 13.12
N ARG A 338 -3.80 -16.42 13.61
CA ARG A 338 -4.03 -15.86 14.95
C ARG A 338 -5.17 -14.84 14.99
N TYR A 339 -5.37 -14.06 13.92
CA TYR A 339 -6.21 -12.86 13.97
C TYR A 339 -7.25 -12.72 12.86
N ALA A 340 -7.12 -13.42 11.72
CA ALA A 340 -7.98 -13.18 10.55
C ALA A 340 -9.37 -13.84 10.62
N ASP A 341 -9.83 -14.18 11.82
CA ASP A 341 -11.19 -14.61 12.10
C ASP A 341 -11.93 -13.49 12.85
N GLY A 342 -12.91 -12.87 12.18
CA GLY A 342 -13.80 -11.87 12.78
C GLY A 342 -14.09 -10.66 11.88
N TYR A 343 -15.22 -9.99 12.14
CA TYR A 343 -15.63 -8.81 11.40
C TYR A 343 -14.55 -7.72 11.44
N GLY A 344 -14.13 -7.23 10.26
CA GLY A 344 -13.12 -6.19 10.12
C GLY A 344 -11.66 -6.65 10.21
N ARG A 345 -11.38 -7.90 10.62
CA ARG A 345 -10.01 -8.44 10.72
C ARG A 345 -9.54 -9.21 9.50
N ASP A 346 -10.48 -9.51 8.61
CA ASP A 346 -10.17 -10.20 7.38
C ASP A 346 -9.31 -9.32 6.44
N PRO A 347 -8.38 -9.91 5.67
CA PRO A 347 -7.65 -9.17 4.68
C PRO A 347 -8.58 -8.49 3.66
N TRP A 348 -8.28 -7.23 3.36
CA TRP A 348 -8.99 -6.44 2.35
C TRP A 348 -8.56 -6.86 0.92
N PRO A 349 -9.31 -6.58 -0.15
CA PRO A 349 -9.04 -7.06 -1.52
C PRO A 349 -7.61 -6.88 -2.02
N GLN A 350 -6.97 -5.76 -1.67
CA GLN A 350 -5.60 -5.41 -2.06
C GLN A 350 -4.59 -6.45 -1.59
N PHE A 351 -4.84 -7.11 -0.46
CA PHE A 351 -4.05 -8.26 -0.01
C PHE A 351 -3.90 -9.30 -1.12
N PHE A 352 -5.00 -9.60 -1.82
CA PHE A 352 -5.05 -10.66 -2.82
C PHE A 352 -4.49 -10.26 -4.19
N TYR A 353 -4.16 -8.98 -4.42
CA TYR A 353 -3.62 -8.54 -5.70
C TYR A 353 -2.22 -9.11 -5.97
N LEU A 354 -1.44 -9.32 -4.90
CA LEU A 354 -0.05 -9.81 -4.96
C LEU A 354 0.24 -10.94 -3.96
N PHE A 355 -0.76 -11.47 -3.24
CA PHE A 355 -0.65 -12.66 -2.38
C PHE A 355 -0.83 -14.02 -3.09
N ASP A 356 0.19 -14.88 -3.02
CA ASP A 356 0.16 -16.22 -3.62
C ASP A 356 -0.16 -17.27 -2.56
N PRO A 357 -1.33 -17.93 -2.60
CA PRO A 357 -1.72 -18.92 -1.59
C PRO A 357 -0.80 -20.15 -1.53
N TYR A 358 0.04 -20.36 -2.55
CA TYR A 358 0.96 -21.50 -2.66
C TYR A 358 2.44 -21.10 -2.57
N ALA A 359 2.76 -19.83 -2.33
CA ALA A 359 4.14 -19.43 -2.22
C ALA A 359 4.84 -20.15 -1.04
N PRO A 360 6.13 -20.48 -1.18
CA PRO A 360 6.90 -21.12 -0.11
C PRO A 360 6.88 -20.28 1.16
N ARG A 361 6.95 -20.96 2.30
CA ARG A 361 7.05 -20.35 3.62
C ARG A 361 8.33 -20.80 4.29
N ALA A 362 8.99 -19.88 4.98
CA ALA A 362 10.15 -20.21 5.80
C ALA A 362 9.71 -21.09 6.99
N THR A 363 10.55 -22.04 7.39
CA THR A 363 10.33 -22.87 8.60
C THR A 363 10.78 -22.15 9.87
N GLY A 364 11.62 -21.13 9.73
CA GLY A 364 12.32 -20.37 10.78
C GLY A 364 12.55 -18.93 10.31
N LEU A 365 12.60 -17.97 11.22
CA LEU A 365 13.08 -16.61 10.90
C LEU A 365 14.57 -16.45 11.28
N ASP A 366 15.23 -17.49 11.78
CA ASP A 366 16.62 -17.47 12.28
C ASP A 366 17.67 -17.04 11.25
N ARG A 367 17.33 -17.14 9.96
CA ARG A 367 18.21 -16.70 8.87
C ARG A 367 18.14 -15.20 8.61
N LEU A 368 17.13 -14.52 9.14
CA LEU A 368 16.99 -13.08 8.98
C LEU A 368 17.93 -12.31 9.91
N PRO A 369 18.41 -11.13 9.50
CA PRO A 369 19.17 -10.25 10.37
C PRO A 369 18.40 -9.93 11.65
N ARG A 370 19.09 -10.04 12.79
CA ARG A 370 18.57 -9.64 14.11
C ARG A 370 18.61 -8.13 14.32
N VAL A 371 19.37 -7.42 13.49
CA VAL A 371 19.49 -5.96 13.54
C VAL A 371 18.91 -5.41 12.25
N HIS A 372 18.08 -4.38 12.37
CA HIS A 372 17.60 -3.59 11.25
C HIS A 372 17.81 -2.10 11.55
N TYR A 373 18.40 -1.38 10.60
CA TYR A 373 18.57 0.06 10.70
C TYR A 373 17.98 0.72 9.45
N ALA A 374 16.95 1.53 9.65
CA ALA A 374 16.39 2.42 8.65
C ALA A 374 17.06 3.78 8.78
N SER A 375 18.17 3.95 8.06
CA SER A 375 19.00 5.16 8.11
C SER A 375 18.24 6.42 7.72
N GLY A 376 17.32 6.29 6.76
CA GLY A 376 16.52 7.40 6.26
C GLY A 376 15.67 8.04 7.35
N THR A 377 15.05 7.25 8.23
CA THR A 377 14.20 7.72 9.33
C THR A 377 14.89 7.69 10.69
N GLY A 378 16.15 7.26 10.74
CA GLY A 378 16.93 7.16 11.98
C GLY A 378 16.40 6.11 12.96
N GLN A 379 15.80 5.03 12.45
CA GLN A 379 15.19 4.01 13.30
C GLN A 379 15.98 2.71 13.34
N PHE A 380 16.11 2.13 14.52
CA PHE A 380 16.89 0.93 14.81
C PHE A 380 16.03 -0.12 15.51
N ARG A 381 16.09 -1.37 15.07
CA ARG A 381 15.50 -2.52 15.76
C ARG A 381 16.56 -3.58 15.99
N TYR A 382 16.50 -4.19 17.17
CA TYR A 382 17.31 -5.33 17.55
C TYR A 382 16.45 -6.42 18.18
N HIS A 383 16.56 -7.62 17.63
CA HIS A 383 15.93 -8.84 18.12
C HIS A 383 16.98 -9.75 18.75
N THR A 384 16.73 -10.24 19.96
CA THR A 384 17.61 -11.28 20.56
C THR A 384 17.49 -12.63 19.85
N GLY A 385 16.37 -12.85 19.18
CA GLY A 385 16.01 -13.98 18.32
C GLY A 385 14.57 -13.78 17.82
N TRP A 386 13.97 -14.81 17.23
CA TRP A 386 12.62 -14.75 16.64
C TRP A 386 11.63 -15.74 17.26
N ASP A 387 12.00 -16.37 18.38
CA ASP A 387 11.11 -17.24 19.12
C ASP A 387 10.23 -16.43 20.08
N VAL A 388 9.10 -17.02 20.49
CA VAL A 388 8.13 -16.42 21.42
C VAL A 388 8.74 -15.91 22.74
N ASN A 389 9.90 -16.47 23.14
CA ASN A 389 10.60 -16.11 24.37
C ASN A 389 11.67 -15.01 24.19
N ASP A 390 11.89 -14.55 22.95
CA ASP A 390 12.87 -13.53 22.66
C ASP A 390 12.36 -12.12 23.00
N SER A 391 13.30 -11.19 23.02
CA SER A 391 13.09 -9.77 23.27
C SER A 391 13.43 -8.94 22.03
N MET A 392 12.78 -7.79 21.91
CA MET A 392 13.00 -6.79 20.88
C MET A 392 13.29 -5.43 21.54
N PHE A 393 14.31 -4.73 21.05
CA PHE A 393 14.60 -3.35 21.37
C PHE A 393 14.41 -2.50 20.12
N GLY A 394 13.70 -1.39 20.24
CA GLY A 394 13.53 -0.40 19.19
C GLY A 394 13.99 0.97 19.65
N ALA A 395 14.63 1.73 18.76
CA ALA A 395 14.99 3.12 19.00
C ALA A 395 14.71 3.95 17.75
N HIS A 396 14.35 5.21 17.94
CA HIS A 396 14.08 6.17 16.87
C HIS A 396 14.80 7.46 17.20
N MET A 397 15.67 7.92 16.32
CA MET A 397 16.32 9.23 16.36
C MET A 397 15.90 9.98 15.10
N ALA A 398 14.80 10.72 15.17
CA ALA A 398 14.12 11.27 14.00
C ALA A 398 15.07 12.18 13.19
N THR A 399 15.26 11.85 11.93
CA THR A 399 16.15 12.56 10.99
C THR A 399 15.43 13.67 10.21
N HIS A 400 14.11 13.54 10.05
CA HIS A 400 13.26 14.44 9.27
C HIS A 400 11.95 14.72 10.01
N PRO A 401 11.94 15.65 10.96
CA PRO A 401 10.68 16.09 11.55
C PRO A 401 9.87 16.91 10.52
N PHE A 402 8.55 16.97 10.72
CA PHE A 402 7.58 17.82 10.00
C PHE A 402 7.22 17.40 8.58
N VAL A 403 7.22 16.10 8.28
CA VAL A 403 6.50 15.59 7.10
C VAL A 403 5.16 15.02 7.56
N ASP A 404 4.12 15.84 7.43
CA ASP A 404 2.74 15.50 7.77
C ASP A 404 2.60 14.84 9.17
N HIS A 405 2.34 13.53 9.23
CA HIS A 405 2.15 12.75 10.46
C HIS A 405 3.43 12.38 11.23
N THR A 406 4.59 12.95 10.87
CA THR A 406 5.86 12.75 11.58
C THR A 406 5.83 13.10 13.07
N VAL A 407 6.74 12.47 13.82
CA VAL A 407 7.04 12.80 15.21
C VAL A 407 7.74 14.15 15.35
N SER A 408 7.54 14.79 16.50
CA SER A 408 8.20 16.03 16.90
C SER A 408 9.26 15.85 18.00
N TYR A 409 9.55 14.63 18.44
CA TYR A 409 10.61 14.35 19.42
C TYR A 409 11.96 14.08 18.74
N PHE A 410 13.07 14.37 19.45
CA PHE A 410 14.41 14.07 18.96
C PHE A 410 14.75 12.58 18.99
N GLY A 411 14.37 11.89 20.07
CA GLY A 411 14.66 10.47 20.25
C GLY A 411 13.59 9.74 21.04
N ASP A 412 13.46 8.44 20.82
CA ASP A 412 12.64 7.50 21.60
C ASP A 412 13.32 6.13 21.63
N PHE A 413 13.00 5.33 22.65
CA PHE A 413 13.30 3.91 22.66
C PHE A 413 12.22 3.10 23.37
N GLN A 414 12.13 1.83 23.00
CA GLN A 414 11.14 0.90 23.53
C GLN A 414 11.78 -0.48 23.69
N LEU A 415 11.33 -1.22 24.70
CA LEU A 415 11.84 -2.55 25.00
C LEU A 415 10.67 -3.51 25.21
N TYR A 416 10.55 -4.47 24.30
CA TYR A 416 9.69 -5.63 24.42
C TYR A 416 10.50 -6.81 24.97
N ARG A 417 10.11 -7.35 26.13
CA ARG A 417 10.85 -8.39 26.84
C ARG A 417 9.91 -9.55 27.16
N LYS A 418 10.11 -10.70 26.49
CA LYS A 418 9.49 -11.98 26.84
C LYS A 418 7.96 -11.93 26.96
N GLY A 419 7.28 -11.32 25.99
CA GLY A 419 5.82 -11.29 25.94
C GLY A 419 5.17 -9.94 26.29
N GLU A 420 5.92 -8.95 26.76
CA GLU A 420 5.36 -7.64 27.15
C GLU A 420 6.31 -6.46 26.85
N TRP A 421 5.75 -5.25 26.71
CA TRP A 421 6.52 -4.02 26.66
C TRP A 421 7.00 -3.63 28.07
N ALA A 422 8.25 -3.95 28.38
CA ALA A 422 8.89 -3.54 29.63
C ALA A 422 9.14 -2.03 29.68
N LEU A 423 9.41 -1.40 28.53
CA LEU A 423 9.51 0.05 28.37
C LEU A 423 8.80 0.45 27.08
N THR A 424 7.86 1.38 27.17
CA THR A 424 7.11 1.96 26.04
C THR A 424 6.72 3.40 26.40
N HIS A 425 6.21 4.15 25.44
CA HIS A 425 5.56 5.43 25.65
C HIS A 425 4.06 5.37 25.32
N PRO A 426 3.25 6.39 25.69
CA PRO A 426 1.85 6.49 25.28
C PRO A 426 1.74 6.65 23.77
N LEU A 427 0.99 5.76 23.11
CA LEU A 427 0.72 5.82 21.69
C LEU A 427 -0.68 6.37 21.44
N GLY A 428 -0.86 7.12 20.36
CA GLY A 428 -2.16 7.68 20.00
C GLY A 428 -2.09 8.57 18.77
N TYR A 429 -3.23 9.15 18.41
CA TYR A 429 -3.36 10.07 17.28
C TYR A 429 -3.29 11.53 17.76
N ALA A 430 -2.44 12.33 17.14
CA ALA A 430 -2.29 13.77 17.35
C ALA A 430 -2.15 14.19 18.84
N SER A 431 -1.45 13.38 19.64
CA SER A 431 -1.40 13.52 21.10
C SER A 431 0.03 13.59 21.63
N GLU A 432 0.18 13.47 22.95
CA GLU A 432 1.45 13.37 23.69
C GLU A 432 2.44 12.36 23.07
N ALA A 433 1.93 11.36 22.34
CA ALA A 433 2.70 10.36 21.60
C ALA A 433 3.70 10.96 20.58
N ASN A 434 3.40 12.14 20.05
CA ASN A 434 4.23 12.78 19.02
C ASN A 434 5.28 13.75 19.59
N TYR A 435 5.24 14.02 20.89
CA TYR A 435 6.08 15.03 21.53
C TYR A 435 7.01 14.40 22.55
N GLY A 436 8.21 14.97 22.74
CA GLY A 436 9.21 14.24 23.50
C GLY A 436 9.05 14.28 25.02
N TYR A 437 8.07 15.00 25.55
CA TYR A 437 7.66 14.82 26.95
C TYR A 437 6.87 13.52 27.18
N GLY A 438 6.27 12.96 26.11
CA GLY A 438 5.53 11.70 26.17
C GLY A 438 6.40 10.47 25.96
N VAL A 439 7.60 10.61 25.39
CA VAL A 439 8.39 9.46 24.92
C VAL A 439 9.60 9.14 25.80
N ASN A 440 10.22 7.97 25.60
CA ASN A 440 11.40 7.56 26.36
C ASN A 440 12.64 8.27 25.81
N SER A 441 12.75 9.56 26.11
CA SER A 441 13.81 10.44 25.62
C SER A 441 14.54 11.18 26.73
N MET A 442 15.56 11.93 26.33
CA MET A 442 16.17 12.97 27.14
C MET A 442 15.62 14.33 26.70
N THR A 443 15.26 15.18 27.66
CA THR A 443 14.94 16.59 27.41
C THR A 443 16.09 17.48 27.88
N ILE A 444 16.36 18.55 27.15
CA ILE A 444 17.35 19.56 27.52
C ILE A 444 16.58 20.83 27.89
N ALA A 445 16.65 21.24 29.16
CA ALA A 445 15.86 22.35 29.69
C ALA A 445 14.33 22.19 29.47
N GLY A 446 13.84 20.95 29.51
CA GLY A 446 12.42 20.63 29.28
C GLY A 446 12.00 20.59 27.80
N LEU A 447 12.92 20.83 26.87
CA LEU A 447 12.66 20.77 25.44
C LEU A 447 13.19 19.44 24.87
N SER A 448 12.37 18.76 24.09
CA SER A 448 12.74 17.52 23.41
C SER A 448 13.15 17.74 21.96
N SER A 449 12.67 18.82 21.34
CA SER A 449 13.09 19.27 20.03
C SER A 449 12.98 20.80 19.93
N LEU A 450 13.44 21.36 18.81
CA LEU A 450 13.27 22.79 18.52
C LEU A 450 11.80 23.18 18.32
N TYR A 451 10.92 22.22 17.97
CA TYR A 451 9.49 22.48 17.82
C TYR A 451 8.87 22.97 19.13
N ASP A 452 9.26 22.36 20.25
CA ASP A 452 8.75 22.66 21.58
C ASP A 452 9.09 24.09 22.04
N ARG A 453 10.08 24.74 21.43
CA ARG A 453 10.51 26.09 21.81
C ARG A 453 9.63 27.19 21.19
N HIS A 454 8.83 26.87 20.17
CA HIS A 454 8.26 27.83 19.21
C HIS A 454 9.35 28.72 18.54
N PRO A 455 9.06 29.38 17.39
CA PRO A 455 10.04 30.23 16.72
C PRO A 455 10.47 31.37 17.65
N VAL A 456 11.77 31.43 17.98
CA VAL A 456 12.35 32.54 18.77
C VAL A 456 12.92 33.66 17.88
N ALA A 457 13.11 33.37 16.60
CA ALA A 457 13.44 34.31 15.54
C ALA A 457 13.03 33.69 14.19
N GLU A 458 12.40 34.47 13.33
CA GLU A 458 12.20 34.14 11.92
C GLU A 458 13.17 35.00 11.11
N GLU A 459 14.25 34.38 10.62
CA GLU A 459 15.19 35.05 9.74
C GLU A 459 14.75 34.80 8.28
N THR A 460 13.99 35.74 7.71
CA THR A 460 13.63 35.69 6.30
C THR A 460 14.79 36.22 5.46
N GLY A 461 15.36 35.35 4.63
CA GLY A 461 16.26 35.76 3.55
C GLY A 461 15.43 36.25 2.37
N VAL A 462 15.71 37.47 1.88
CA VAL A 462 15.15 37.95 0.61
C VAL A 462 15.86 37.18 -0.50
N GLY A 463 15.19 36.15 -1.05
CA GLY A 463 15.65 35.35 -2.18
C GLY A 463 15.13 35.87 -3.50
#